data_AF-E0S8K1-F1
#
_entry.id   AF-E0S8K1-F1
#
_cell.length_a   1.000
_cell.length_b   1.000
_cell.length_c   1.000
_cell.angle_alpha   90.00
_cell.angle_beta   90.00
_cell.angle_gamma   90.00
#
_symmetry.space_group_name_H-M   'P 1'
#
loop_
_entity.id
_entity.type
_entity.pdbx_description
1 polymer ?
#
loop_
_entity_poly.entity_id
_entity_poly.type
_entity_poly.pdbx_seq_one_letter_code
_entity_poly.pdbx_strand_id
1 'polypeptide(L)'
;MKVQKIIELIKRSYDQPILFHRLHCHLAYILEKGNLLYEISDEWSRILVLSATQSKDPNQGLERKILSFLKEIRPPVSSKESRLKLWIILYYLSSRSPTQVNHLVLFELVSNFIGTSPFVDGLILSIFSRAVTCTSFGLESNKKLGNESIGHLLEIIKKKSLGVLCRALALPCYINHKVEPPSLLDLVVENDAQTLIVLERVFFYAKYSKHVEFVKKIVPDDAVFVSSLKEFISKSFRVSTKDGGGCQVADSVVDNLGILNEIKRAYEEARDKKRFVSRITEFVMELDK
;
A
#
# COMPACT_ATOMS: atom_id res chain seq x y z
N MET A 1 -13.45 -26.60 7.52
CA MET A 1 -13.50 -26.77 6.04
C MET A 1 -13.53 -25.45 5.26
N LYS A 2 -14.36 -24.45 5.59
CA LYS A 2 -14.42 -23.17 4.84
C LYS A 2 -13.13 -22.34 4.96
N VAL A 3 -12.58 -22.17 6.17
CA VAL A 3 -11.33 -21.41 6.43
C VAL A 3 -10.14 -21.95 5.65
N GLN A 4 -9.89 -23.26 5.71
CA GLN A 4 -8.79 -23.90 4.97
C GLN A 4 -8.90 -23.68 3.45
N LYS A 5 -10.11 -23.80 2.88
CA LYS A 5 -10.34 -23.52 1.46
C LYS A 5 -9.98 -22.07 1.10
N ILE A 6 -10.34 -21.10 1.94
CA ILE A 6 -9.97 -19.69 1.72
C ILE A 6 -8.46 -19.49 1.83
N ILE A 7 -7.80 -20.10 2.81
CA ILE A 7 -6.33 -20.05 2.93
C ILE A 7 -5.65 -20.62 1.68
N GLU A 8 -6.13 -21.74 1.16
CA GLU A 8 -5.59 -22.33 -0.07
C GLU A 8 -5.83 -21.45 -1.31
N LEU A 9 -6.97 -20.75 -1.37
CA LEU A 9 -7.22 -19.76 -2.42
C LEU A 9 -6.30 -18.54 -2.31
N ILE A 10 -6.06 -18.04 -1.08
CA ILE A 10 -5.11 -16.95 -0.81
C ILE A 10 -3.70 -17.36 -1.22
N LYS A 11 -3.30 -18.59 -0.91
CA LYS A 11 -2.02 -19.13 -1.38
C LYS A 11 -1.94 -19.03 -2.91
N ARG A 12 -3.01 -19.26 -3.66
CA ARG A 12 -2.98 -19.19 -5.13
C ARG A 12 -3.06 -17.77 -5.72
N SER A 13 -3.19 -16.70 -4.92
CA SER A 13 -3.39 -15.33 -5.42
C SER A 13 -2.09 -14.50 -5.57
N TYR A 14 -0.94 -15.15 -5.80
CA TYR A 14 0.40 -14.54 -5.67
C TYR A 14 0.67 -13.24 -6.48
N ASP A 15 -0.04 -13.03 -7.58
CA ASP A 15 0.11 -11.84 -8.45
C ASP A 15 -1.13 -10.94 -8.47
N GLN A 16 -2.12 -11.24 -7.63
CA GLN A 16 -3.45 -10.63 -7.71
C GLN A 16 -3.79 -9.93 -6.40
N PRO A 17 -3.30 -8.69 -6.17
CA PRO A 17 -3.44 -7.99 -4.90
C PRO A 17 -4.90 -7.68 -4.54
N ILE A 18 -5.77 -7.45 -5.52
CA ILE A 18 -7.20 -7.20 -5.31
C ILE A 18 -7.90 -8.50 -4.87
N LEU A 19 -7.63 -9.63 -5.54
CA LEU A 19 -8.14 -10.94 -5.11
C LEU A 19 -7.63 -11.31 -3.73
N PHE A 20 -6.34 -11.09 -3.46
CA PHE A 20 -5.76 -11.30 -2.13
C PHE A 20 -6.53 -10.50 -1.07
N HIS A 21 -6.74 -9.20 -1.29
CA HIS A 21 -7.49 -8.34 -0.38
C HIS A 21 -8.90 -8.86 -0.11
N ARG A 22 -9.66 -9.20 -1.17
CA ARG A 22 -11.03 -9.72 -1.03
C ARG A 22 -11.09 -11.02 -0.26
N LEU A 23 -10.20 -11.97 -0.57
CA LEU A 23 -10.12 -13.24 0.13
C LEU A 23 -9.71 -13.07 1.59
N HIS A 24 -8.79 -12.14 1.88
CA HIS A 24 -8.40 -11.78 3.25
C HIS A 24 -9.57 -11.18 4.05
N CYS A 25 -10.30 -10.23 3.47
CA CYS A 25 -11.51 -9.67 4.10
C CYS A 25 -12.57 -10.74 4.36
N HIS A 26 -12.77 -11.66 3.42
CA HIS A 26 -13.69 -12.79 3.61
C HIS A 26 -13.20 -13.75 4.70
N LEU A 27 -11.88 -14.00 4.78
CA LEU A 27 -11.27 -14.78 5.85
C LEU A 27 -11.55 -14.14 7.21
N ALA A 28 -11.31 -12.83 7.35
CA ALA A 28 -11.60 -12.08 8.58
C ALA A 28 -13.06 -12.20 9.00
N TYR A 29 -13.99 -12.02 8.06
CA TYR A 29 -15.43 -12.17 8.31
C TYR A 29 -15.82 -13.59 8.78
N ILE A 30 -15.24 -14.64 8.19
CA ILE A 30 -15.51 -16.03 8.62
C ILE A 30 -14.95 -16.28 10.03
N LEU A 31 -13.76 -15.76 10.32
CA LEU A 31 -13.09 -15.97 11.62
C LEU A 31 -13.77 -15.20 12.75
N GLU A 32 -14.33 -14.01 12.48
CA GLU A 32 -15.12 -13.26 13.47
C GLU A 32 -16.38 -14.02 13.90
N LYS A 33 -16.99 -14.77 12.97
CA LYS A 33 -18.23 -15.54 13.20
C LYS A 33 -18.01 -16.96 13.71
N GLY A 34 -16.76 -17.42 13.83
CA GLY A 34 -16.42 -18.80 14.17
C GLY A 34 -15.64 -18.93 15.47
N ASN A 35 -15.81 -20.05 16.19
CA ASN A 35 -14.92 -20.39 17.30
C ASN A 35 -13.54 -20.80 16.77
N LEU A 36 -12.51 -20.06 17.20
CA LEU A 36 -11.10 -20.21 16.82
C LEU A 36 -10.44 -21.39 17.57
N LEU A 37 -10.86 -22.61 17.25
CA LEU A 37 -10.10 -23.83 17.61
C LEU A 37 -9.63 -24.49 16.33
N TYR A 38 -8.72 -23.82 15.62
CA TYR A 38 -8.05 -24.39 14.45
C TYR A 38 -6.59 -24.66 14.79
N GLU A 39 -6.22 -25.94 14.81
CA GLU A 39 -4.82 -26.37 14.76
C GLU A 39 -4.30 -26.13 13.34
N ILE A 40 -3.68 -24.98 13.13
CA ILE A 40 -2.98 -24.66 11.89
C ILE A 40 -1.51 -25.03 12.10
N SER A 41 -1.04 -26.05 11.39
CA SER A 41 0.34 -26.53 11.46
C SER A 41 1.33 -25.64 10.71
N ASP A 42 0.90 -25.01 9.61
CA ASP A 42 1.75 -24.15 8.78
C ASP A 42 1.91 -22.74 9.37
N GLU A 43 3.15 -22.28 9.53
CA GLU A 43 3.48 -21.00 10.16
C GLU A 43 2.94 -19.81 9.36
N TRP A 44 3.01 -19.84 8.03
CA TRP A 44 2.51 -18.75 7.19
C TRP A 44 0.99 -18.66 7.21
N SER A 45 0.31 -19.80 7.20
CA SER A 45 -1.14 -19.89 7.43
C SER A 45 -1.52 -19.37 8.82
N ARG A 46 -0.68 -19.60 9.85
CA ARG A 46 -0.87 -19.03 11.19
C ARG A 46 -0.70 -17.51 11.19
N ILE A 47 0.31 -16.95 10.50
CA ILE A 47 0.46 -15.50 10.34
C ILE A 47 -0.74 -14.91 9.61
N LEU A 48 -1.23 -15.58 8.58
CA LEU A 48 -2.41 -15.16 7.81
C LEU A 48 -3.69 -15.15 8.65
N VAL A 49 -3.89 -16.15 9.52
CA VAL A 49 -5.02 -16.13 10.45
C VAL A 49 -4.86 -15.04 11.51
N LEU A 50 -3.65 -14.83 12.02
CA LEU A 50 -3.36 -13.72 12.93
C LEU A 50 -3.52 -12.35 12.26
N SER A 51 -3.32 -12.24 10.94
CA SER A 51 -3.57 -10.99 10.22
C SER A 51 -5.05 -10.72 9.98
N ALA A 52 -5.88 -11.78 10.01
CA ALA A 52 -7.32 -11.71 9.85
C ALA A 52 -8.07 -11.67 11.20
N THR A 53 -7.37 -11.80 12.33
CA THR A 53 -7.94 -11.76 13.68
C THR A 53 -7.32 -10.62 14.48
N GLN A 54 -8.10 -9.86 15.23
CA GLN A 54 -7.59 -8.78 16.08
C GLN A 54 -6.96 -9.32 17.38
N SER A 55 -6.02 -10.25 17.27
CA SER A 55 -5.30 -10.76 18.45
C SER A 55 -4.43 -9.65 19.05
N LYS A 56 -4.58 -9.45 20.36
CA LYS A 56 -3.75 -8.54 21.16
C LYS A 56 -2.51 -9.23 21.71
N ASP A 57 -2.23 -10.48 21.39
CA ASP A 57 -1.11 -11.18 21.99
C ASP A 57 0.20 -10.87 21.25
N PRO A 58 1.25 -10.41 21.96
CA PRO A 58 2.56 -10.21 21.37
C PRO A 58 3.15 -11.58 21.00
N ASN A 59 3.69 -11.70 19.78
CA ASN A 59 4.28 -12.94 19.29
C ASN A 59 5.73 -12.69 18.85
N GLN A 60 6.61 -12.48 19.83
CA GLN A 60 8.02 -12.11 19.58
C GLN A 60 8.78 -13.17 18.78
N GLY A 61 8.48 -14.46 18.99
CA GLY A 61 9.10 -15.55 18.24
C GLY A 61 8.76 -15.48 16.74
N LEU A 62 7.49 -15.25 16.43
CA LEU A 62 7.00 -15.07 15.07
C LEU A 62 7.62 -13.82 14.41
N GLU A 63 7.70 -12.72 15.14
CA GLU A 63 8.26 -11.46 14.63
C GLU A 63 9.75 -11.56 14.31
N ARG A 64 10.52 -12.34 15.07
CA ARG A 64 11.93 -12.63 14.72
C ARG A 64 12.04 -13.41 13.41
N LYS A 65 11.15 -14.39 13.17
CA LYS A 65 11.11 -15.14 11.91
C LYS A 65 10.71 -14.26 10.73
N ILE A 66 9.69 -13.41 10.91
CA ILE A 66 9.29 -12.41 9.93
C ILE A 66 10.48 -11.52 9.57
N LEU A 67 11.24 -11.03 10.56
CA LEU A 67 12.40 -10.19 10.31
C LEU A 67 13.52 -10.93 9.56
N SER A 68 13.81 -12.19 9.90
CA SER A 68 14.78 -13.01 9.16
C SER A 68 14.38 -13.14 7.70
N PHE A 69 13.11 -13.52 7.48
CA PHE A 69 12.57 -13.67 6.13
C PHE A 69 12.66 -12.37 5.32
N LEU A 70 12.28 -11.23 5.89
CA LEU A 70 12.38 -9.93 5.19
C LEU A 70 13.82 -9.59 4.78
N LYS A 71 14.81 -9.93 5.61
CA LYS A 71 16.22 -9.73 5.27
C LYS A 71 16.68 -10.63 4.12
N GLU A 72 16.17 -11.86 4.06
CA GLU A 72 16.46 -12.83 2.99
C GLU A 72 15.82 -12.42 1.65
N ILE A 73 14.63 -11.81 1.68
CA ILE A 73 13.87 -11.44 0.48
C ILE A 73 13.94 -9.94 0.12
N ARG A 74 15.01 -9.25 0.51
CA ARG A 74 15.20 -7.84 0.15
C ARG A 74 15.07 -7.64 -1.37
N PRO A 75 14.48 -6.53 -1.85
CA PRO A 75 14.32 -6.31 -3.27
C PRO A 75 15.63 -6.40 -4.06
N PRO A 76 15.59 -6.91 -5.30
CA PRO A 76 14.39 -7.29 -6.06
C PRO A 76 13.74 -8.61 -5.58
N VAL A 77 12.43 -8.56 -5.27
CA VAL A 77 11.68 -9.75 -4.80
C VAL A 77 11.43 -10.67 -6.00
N SER A 78 12.20 -11.75 -6.08
CA SER A 78 12.26 -12.61 -7.27
C SER A 78 11.12 -13.61 -7.40
N SER A 79 10.60 -14.15 -6.28
CA SER A 79 9.57 -15.19 -6.32
C SER A 79 8.17 -14.68 -6.00
N LYS A 80 7.18 -15.23 -6.70
CA LYS A 80 5.74 -15.00 -6.46
C LYS A 80 5.34 -15.35 -5.03
N GLU A 81 5.91 -16.44 -4.50
CA GLU A 81 5.69 -16.87 -3.13
C GLU A 81 6.21 -15.84 -2.11
N SER A 82 7.40 -15.30 -2.32
CA SER A 82 7.96 -14.27 -1.43
C SER A 82 7.12 -12.99 -1.43
N ARG A 83 6.56 -12.63 -2.59
CA ARG A 83 5.64 -11.49 -2.71
C ARG A 83 4.35 -11.70 -1.92
N LEU A 84 3.75 -12.89 -2.01
CA LEU A 84 2.58 -13.20 -1.20
C LEU A 84 2.90 -13.19 0.30
N LYS A 85 4.02 -13.78 0.71
CA LYS A 85 4.46 -13.75 2.11
C LYS A 85 4.67 -12.32 2.60
N LEU A 86 5.23 -11.43 1.77
CA LEU A 86 5.32 -10.00 2.07
C LEU A 86 3.93 -9.38 2.29
N TRP A 87 2.94 -9.67 1.44
CA TRP A 87 1.58 -9.17 1.64
C TRP A 87 0.96 -9.68 2.94
N ILE A 88 1.15 -10.95 3.27
CA ILE A 88 0.71 -11.54 4.53
C ILE A 88 1.32 -10.80 5.73
N ILE A 89 2.62 -10.47 5.68
CA ILE A 89 3.33 -9.70 6.72
C ILE A 89 2.76 -8.28 6.84
N LEU A 90 2.51 -7.60 5.72
CA LEU A 90 1.94 -6.25 5.71
C LEU A 90 0.54 -6.25 6.33
N TYR A 91 -0.31 -7.21 5.97
CA TYR A 91 -1.64 -7.34 6.58
C TYR A 91 -1.55 -7.72 8.06
N TYR A 92 -0.61 -8.58 8.43
CA TYR A 92 -0.35 -8.92 9.83
C TYR A 92 -0.02 -7.69 10.65
N LEU A 93 0.94 -6.86 10.22
CA LEU A 93 1.26 -5.61 10.90
C LEU A 93 0.10 -4.61 10.88
N SER A 94 -0.66 -4.54 9.77
CA SER A 94 -1.85 -3.70 9.66
C SER A 94 -2.95 -4.12 10.64
N SER A 95 -3.03 -5.39 11.04
CA SER A 95 -3.99 -5.84 12.06
C SER A 95 -3.59 -5.52 13.51
N ARG A 96 -2.30 -5.24 13.76
CA ARG A 96 -1.80 -5.00 15.13
C ARG A 96 -2.13 -3.61 15.65
N SER A 97 -2.34 -3.49 16.96
CA SER A 97 -2.48 -2.18 17.61
C SER A 97 -1.17 -1.38 17.54
N PRO A 98 -1.21 -0.03 17.55
CA PRO A 98 -0.01 0.81 17.41
C PRO A 98 1.09 0.48 18.42
N THR A 99 0.73 0.14 19.67
CA THR A 99 1.67 -0.25 20.73
C THR A 99 2.38 -1.59 20.47
N GLN A 100 1.81 -2.43 19.61
CA GLN A 100 2.26 -3.80 19.33
C GLN A 100 2.99 -3.94 18.00
N VAL A 101 2.96 -2.91 17.14
CA VAL A 101 3.70 -2.94 15.88
C VAL A 101 5.19 -3.12 16.18
N ASN A 102 5.78 -4.19 15.68
CA ASN A 102 7.20 -4.44 15.88
C ASN A 102 8.06 -3.42 15.11
N HIS A 103 8.70 -2.51 15.85
CA HIS A 103 9.54 -1.45 15.30
C HIS A 103 10.70 -1.94 14.40
N LEU A 104 11.28 -3.13 14.64
CA LEU A 104 12.36 -3.67 13.79
C LEU A 104 11.84 -4.14 12.44
N VAL A 105 10.68 -4.82 12.44
CA VAL A 105 10.03 -5.25 11.20
C VAL A 105 9.59 -4.02 10.40
N LEU A 106 9.01 -3.02 11.06
CA LEU A 106 8.63 -1.76 10.43
C LEU A 106 9.84 -1.03 9.83
N PHE A 107 10.96 -0.98 10.55
CA PHE A 107 12.20 -0.37 10.07
C PHE A 107 12.71 -1.07 8.81
N GLU A 108 12.73 -2.40 8.80
CA GLU A 108 13.17 -3.20 7.66
C GLU A 108 12.28 -2.95 6.43
N LEU A 109 10.95 -2.89 6.63
CA LEU A 109 9.97 -2.59 5.58
C LEU A 109 10.16 -1.20 4.97
N VAL A 110 10.22 -0.16 5.81
CA VAL A 110 10.41 1.22 5.33
C VAL A 110 11.75 1.38 4.61
N SER A 111 12.82 0.81 5.17
CA SER A 111 14.18 0.98 4.65
C SER A 111 14.40 0.26 3.31
N ASN A 112 13.87 -0.96 3.17
CA ASN A 112 14.23 -1.83 2.06
C ASN A 112 13.10 -2.06 1.06
N PHE A 113 11.83 -1.98 1.47
CA PHE A 113 10.69 -2.38 0.62
C PHE A 113 9.92 -1.20 0.03
N ILE A 114 10.08 0.02 0.55
CA ILE A 114 9.51 1.22 -0.08
C ILE A 114 10.18 1.49 -1.43
N GLY A 115 9.35 1.78 -2.43
CA GLY A 115 9.70 1.97 -3.84
C GLY A 115 9.64 0.69 -4.67
N THR A 116 9.10 -0.41 -4.11
CA THR A 116 8.97 -1.68 -4.84
C THR A 116 7.73 -1.69 -5.73
N SER A 117 6.59 -1.27 -5.20
CA SER A 117 5.35 -1.11 -5.97
C SER A 117 4.35 -0.23 -5.23
N PRO A 118 3.45 0.49 -5.94
CA PRO A 118 2.46 1.35 -5.31
C PRO A 118 1.58 0.65 -4.26
N PHE A 119 1.25 -0.63 -4.49
CA PHE A 119 0.46 -1.43 -3.54
C PHE A 119 1.23 -1.70 -2.23
N VAL A 120 2.50 -2.11 -2.33
CA VAL A 120 3.35 -2.37 -1.16
C VAL A 120 3.63 -1.08 -0.41
N ASP A 121 3.95 -0.01 -1.14
CA ASP A 121 4.24 1.30 -0.59
C ASP A 121 3.04 1.86 0.19
N GLY A 122 1.84 1.78 -0.38
CA GLY A 122 0.61 2.21 0.28
C GLY A 122 0.34 1.47 1.60
N LEU A 123 0.58 0.16 1.65
CA LEU A 123 0.44 -0.63 2.88
C LEU A 123 1.49 -0.27 3.93
N ILE A 124 2.76 -0.14 3.55
CA ILE A 124 3.84 0.26 4.46
C ILE A 124 3.54 1.65 5.05
N LEU A 125 3.17 2.60 4.20
CA LEU A 125 2.85 3.97 4.62
C LEU A 125 1.62 4.02 5.51
N SER A 126 0.59 3.21 5.26
CA SER A 126 -0.58 3.11 6.13
C SER A 126 -0.21 2.59 7.54
N ILE A 127 0.59 1.52 7.62
CA ILE A 127 1.06 0.97 8.89
C ILE A 127 1.91 2.00 9.65
N PHE A 128 2.83 2.65 8.95
CA PHE A 128 3.73 3.65 9.53
C PHE A 128 2.96 4.89 9.99
N SER A 129 2.06 5.41 9.15
CA SER A 129 1.19 6.55 9.45
C SER A 129 0.38 6.30 10.72
N ARG A 130 -0.23 5.12 10.85
CA ARG A 130 -0.96 4.75 12.06
C ARG A 130 -0.07 4.71 13.29
N ALA A 131 1.15 4.17 13.18
CA ALA A 131 2.10 4.12 14.29
C ALA A 131 2.52 5.53 14.75
N VAL A 132 2.72 6.47 13.81
CA VAL A 132 3.14 7.85 14.10
C VAL A 132 2.00 8.75 14.58
N THR A 133 0.81 8.60 14.00
CA THR A 133 -0.34 9.48 14.26
C THR A 133 -1.25 9.00 15.39
N CYS A 134 -1.01 7.81 15.95
CA CYS A 134 -1.87 7.20 16.98
C CYS A 134 -2.19 8.13 18.16
N THR A 135 -1.22 8.90 18.63
CA THR A 135 -1.38 9.86 19.75
C THR A 135 -2.31 11.02 19.42
N SER A 136 -2.42 11.40 18.14
CA SER A 136 -3.38 12.42 17.66
C SER A 136 -4.83 11.94 17.77
N PHE A 137 -5.04 10.64 17.92
CA PHE A 137 -6.34 10.00 18.15
C PHE A 137 -6.51 9.47 19.59
N GLY A 138 -5.66 9.90 20.53
CA GLY A 138 -5.73 9.48 21.93
C GLY A 138 -5.29 8.05 22.20
N LEU A 139 -4.59 7.40 21.26
CA LEU A 139 -4.04 6.06 21.44
C LEU A 139 -2.60 6.12 21.96
N GLU A 140 -2.20 5.09 22.69
CA GLU A 140 -0.82 4.94 23.17
C GLU A 140 0.15 4.64 22.02
N SER A 141 1.31 5.30 22.03
CA SER A 141 2.39 5.07 21.08
C SER A 141 3.30 3.93 21.50
N ASN A 142 3.93 3.25 20.54
CA ASN A 142 4.99 2.30 20.82
C ASN A 142 6.24 3.03 21.33
N LYS A 143 6.59 2.85 22.61
CA LYS A 143 7.77 3.47 23.24
C LYS A 143 9.11 3.09 22.58
N LYS A 144 9.17 1.97 21.85
CA LYS A 144 10.37 1.54 21.12
C LYS A 144 10.56 2.26 19.77
N LEU A 145 9.52 2.92 19.27
CA LEU A 145 9.58 3.74 18.06
C LEU A 145 9.81 5.20 18.46
N GLY A 146 11.07 5.54 18.76
CA GLY A 146 11.46 6.89 19.19
C GLY A 146 11.38 7.93 18.07
N ASN A 147 11.26 9.21 18.43
CA ASN A 147 11.15 10.33 17.49
C ASN A 147 12.34 10.43 16.52
N GLU A 148 13.55 10.13 16.97
CA GLU A 148 14.76 10.11 16.13
C GLU A 148 14.67 9.01 15.07
N SER A 149 14.22 7.81 15.46
CA SER A 149 14.01 6.69 14.54
C SER A 149 12.93 7.03 13.50
N ILE A 150 11.83 7.66 13.92
CA ILE A 150 10.79 8.14 12.99
C ILE A 150 11.38 9.16 12.03
N GLY A 151 12.14 10.15 12.52
CA GLY A 151 12.82 11.13 11.68
C GLY A 151 13.73 10.49 10.62
N HIS A 152 14.52 9.50 11.00
CA HIS A 152 15.36 8.75 10.07
C HIS A 152 14.53 8.02 8.98
N LEU A 153 13.43 7.37 9.38
CA LEU A 153 12.54 6.69 8.44
C LEU A 153 11.85 7.67 7.47
N LEU A 154 11.48 8.86 7.92
CA LEU A 154 10.91 9.92 7.08
C LEU A 154 11.89 10.43 6.02
N GLU A 155 13.18 10.55 6.37
CA GLU A 155 14.25 10.89 5.44
C GLU A 155 14.46 9.80 4.37
N ILE A 156 14.33 8.53 4.75
CA ILE A 156 14.35 7.42 3.78
C ILE A 156 13.17 7.55 2.81
N ILE A 157 11.95 7.74 3.32
CA ILE A 157 10.74 7.86 2.50
C ILE A 157 10.87 9.03 1.53
N LYS A 158 11.36 10.18 1.98
CA LYS A 158 11.53 11.39 1.15
C LYS A 158 12.44 11.14 -0.06
N LYS A 159 13.46 10.29 0.09
CA LYS A 159 14.44 9.98 -0.98
C LYS A 159 13.93 8.99 -2.01
N LYS A 160 12.76 8.36 -1.80
CA LYS A 160 12.21 7.35 -2.70
C LYS A 160 11.35 8.01 -3.78
N SER A 161 11.45 7.50 -5.00
CA SER A 161 10.59 7.92 -6.12
C SER A 161 9.22 7.28 -5.95
N LEU A 162 8.29 8.00 -5.31
CA LEU A 162 6.95 7.53 -5.01
C LEU A 162 5.92 8.21 -5.91
N GLY A 163 4.92 7.45 -6.36
CA GLY A 163 3.75 8.00 -7.04
C GLY A 163 2.99 9.00 -6.15
N VAL A 164 2.22 9.90 -6.77
CA VAL A 164 1.50 11.00 -6.09
C VAL A 164 0.64 10.48 -4.94
N LEU A 165 -0.14 9.41 -5.15
CA LEU A 165 -0.98 8.83 -4.10
C LEU A 165 -0.16 8.34 -2.90
N CYS A 166 0.99 7.70 -3.13
CA CYS A 166 1.87 7.26 -2.03
C CYS A 166 2.51 8.45 -1.31
N ARG A 167 2.94 9.49 -2.03
CA ARG A 167 3.42 10.73 -1.39
C ARG A 167 2.35 11.36 -0.52
N ALA A 168 1.09 11.38 -0.97
CA ALA A 168 -0.03 11.88 -0.19
C ALA A 168 -0.29 11.02 1.07
N LEU A 169 -0.27 9.68 0.93
CA LEU A 169 -0.40 8.75 2.07
C LEU A 169 0.72 8.90 3.10
N ALA A 170 1.90 9.38 2.69
CA ALA A 170 3.02 9.62 3.59
C ALA A 170 2.85 10.88 4.44
N LEU A 171 2.08 11.89 3.99
CA LEU A 171 1.98 13.20 4.66
C LEU A 171 1.65 13.14 6.15
N PRO A 172 0.67 12.33 6.62
CA PRO A 172 0.36 12.28 8.04
C PRO A 172 1.54 11.82 8.92
N CYS A 173 2.53 11.11 8.37
CA CYS A 173 3.72 10.69 9.11
C CYS A 173 4.63 11.87 9.49
N TYR A 174 4.48 13.04 8.86
CA TYR A 174 5.37 14.20 9.05
C TYR A 174 4.86 15.22 10.07
N ILE A 175 3.62 15.09 10.57
CA ILE A 175 2.93 16.15 11.35
C ILE A 175 3.69 16.69 12.57
N ASN A 176 4.50 15.85 13.21
CA ASN A 176 5.24 16.17 14.44
C ASN A 176 6.76 16.28 14.23
N HIS A 177 7.22 16.21 12.98
CA HIS A 177 8.65 16.12 12.66
C HIS A 177 9.11 17.31 11.84
N LYS A 178 10.31 17.81 12.13
CA LYS A 178 11.01 18.87 11.39
C LYS A 178 11.61 18.35 10.07
N VAL A 179 10.91 17.47 9.39
CA VAL A 179 11.31 16.91 8.10
C VAL A 179 10.31 17.40 7.07
N GLU A 180 10.81 18.02 6.01
CA GLU A 180 9.95 18.47 4.91
C GLU A 180 9.34 17.26 4.18
N PRO A 181 8.00 17.21 4.02
CA PRO A 181 7.31 16.10 3.34
C PRO A 181 7.64 16.02 1.85
N PRO A 182 7.35 14.89 1.19
CA PRO A 182 7.39 14.83 -0.27
C PRO A 182 6.39 15.81 -0.89
N SER A 183 6.83 16.50 -1.95
CA SER A 183 6.00 17.43 -2.71
C SER A 183 4.89 16.71 -3.48
N LEU A 184 3.75 17.38 -3.71
CA LEU A 184 2.62 16.95 -4.52
C LEU A 184 2.33 17.94 -5.67
N LEU A 185 3.33 18.72 -6.10
CA LEU A 185 3.15 19.76 -7.13
C LEU A 185 2.70 19.21 -8.50
N ASP A 186 2.90 17.91 -8.75
CA ASP A 186 2.48 17.18 -9.94
C ASP A 186 1.13 16.45 -9.79
N LEU A 187 0.37 16.76 -8.74
CA LEU A 187 -0.98 16.25 -8.55
C LEU A 187 -1.92 16.72 -9.68
N VAL A 188 -2.54 15.76 -10.36
CA VAL A 188 -3.67 16.02 -11.27
C VAL A 188 -4.96 15.81 -10.47
N VAL A 189 -5.81 16.84 -10.45
CA VAL A 189 -7.04 16.86 -9.67
C VAL A 189 -8.22 16.44 -10.54
N GLU A 190 -8.91 15.38 -10.15
CA GLU A 190 -10.08 14.85 -10.83
C GLU A 190 -11.25 14.63 -9.85
N ASN A 191 -12.45 14.41 -10.37
CA ASN A 191 -13.62 14.08 -9.53
C ASN A 191 -13.65 12.57 -9.26
N ASP A 192 -12.63 12.03 -8.61
CA ASP A 192 -12.45 10.61 -8.36
C ASP A 192 -12.09 10.28 -6.89
N ALA A 193 -12.06 8.99 -6.57
CA ALA A 193 -11.75 8.52 -5.22
C ALA A 193 -10.29 8.78 -4.82
N GLN A 194 -9.36 8.79 -5.78
CA GLN A 194 -7.95 9.05 -5.48
C GLN A 194 -7.75 10.50 -5.05
N THR A 195 -8.34 11.45 -5.78
CA THR A 195 -8.31 12.88 -5.45
C THR A 195 -8.93 13.13 -4.09
N LEU A 196 -10.06 12.49 -3.77
CA LEU A 196 -10.64 12.56 -2.42
C LEU A 196 -9.64 12.14 -1.34
N ILE A 197 -8.98 10.99 -1.51
CA ILE A 197 -7.97 10.50 -0.57
C ILE A 197 -6.80 11.51 -0.45
N VAL A 198 -6.33 12.07 -1.55
CA VAL A 198 -5.25 13.08 -1.52
C VAL A 198 -5.68 14.32 -0.73
N LEU A 199 -6.89 14.84 -0.97
CA LEU A 199 -7.44 16.00 -0.26
C LEU A 199 -7.57 15.72 1.24
N GLU A 200 -8.05 14.54 1.63
CA GLU A 200 -8.11 14.12 3.05
C GLU A 200 -6.72 14.14 3.71
N ARG A 201 -5.69 13.61 3.03
CA ARG A 201 -4.33 13.55 3.58
C ARG A 201 -3.67 14.92 3.67
N VAL A 202 -3.86 15.76 2.65
CA VAL A 202 -3.38 17.15 2.64
C VAL A 202 -4.05 17.94 3.76
N PHE A 203 -5.38 17.85 3.88
CA PHE A 203 -6.11 18.56 4.92
C PHE A 203 -5.72 18.08 6.32
N PHE A 204 -5.59 16.77 6.53
CA PHE A 204 -5.11 16.21 7.79
C PHE A 204 -3.73 16.76 8.15
N TYR A 205 -2.77 16.71 7.21
CA TYR A 205 -1.43 17.23 7.44
C TYR A 205 -1.46 18.74 7.74
N ALA A 206 -2.19 19.54 6.97
CA ALA A 206 -2.31 20.98 7.18
C ALA A 206 -2.92 21.32 8.55
N LYS A 207 -3.89 20.53 9.02
CA LYS A 207 -4.56 20.73 10.31
C LYS A 207 -3.67 20.40 11.51
N TYR A 208 -2.87 19.34 11.42
CA TYR A 208 -2.11 18.81 12.56
C TYR A 208 -0.61 19.12 12.52
N SER A 209 -0.08 19.63 11.40
CA SER A 209 1.34 19.94 11.27
C SER A 209 1.76 21.08 12.19
N LYS A 210 2.87 20.88 12.90
CA LYS A 210 3.56 21.94 13.66
C LYS A 210 4.40 22.87 12.76
N HIS A 211 4.61 22.48 11.50
CA HIS A 211 5.50 23.13 10.54
C HIS A 211 4.69 23.65 9.34
N VAL A 212 3.95 24.73 9.56
CA VAL A 212 3.04 25.36 8.57
C VAL A 212 3.79 25.80 7.31
N GLU A 213 5.07 26.15 7.45
CA GLU A 213 5.95 26.53 6.35
C GLU A 213 6.05 25.48 5.25
N PHE A 214 5.91 24.19 5.59
CA PHE A 214 5.95 23.11 4.60
C PHE A 214 4.65 22.97 3.83
N VAL A 215 3.50 23.29 4.42
CA VAL A 215 2.19 23.09 3.78
C VAL A 215 2.12 23.81 2.43
N LYS A 216 2.53 25.07 2.39
CA LYS A 216 2.52 25.88 1.15
C LYS A 216 3.53 25.41 0.10
N LYS A 217 4.58 24.68 0.50
CA LYS A 217 5.64 24.22 -0.41
C LYS A 217 5.29 22.92 -1.11
N ILE A 218 4.43 22.11 -0.49
CA ILE A 218 4.15 20.74 -0.96
C ILE A 218 2.87 20.63 -1.79
N VAL A 219 1.95 21.58 -1.72
CA VAL A 219 0.68 21.52 -2.47
C VAL A 219 0.77 22.35 -3.76
N PRO A 220 0.03 21.96 -4.82
CA PRO A 220 -0.16 22.81 -5.99
C PRO A 220 -0.79 24.16 -5.64
N ASP A 221 -0.45 25.21 -6.39
CA ASP A 221 -1.04 26.56 -6.29
C ASP A 221 -1.93 26.89 -7.51
N ASP A 222 -2.36 25.87 -8.26
CA ASP A 222 -3.24 26.07 -9.39
C ASP A 222 -4.72 26.24 -8.94
N ALA A 223 -5.50 26.93 -9.77
CA ALA A 223 -6.89 27.23 -9.47
C ALA A 223 -7.78 25.98 -9.31
N VAL A 224 -7.46 24.87 -9.99
CA VAL A 224 -8.24 23.63 -9.94
C VAL A 224 -8.08 22.97 -8.59
N PHE A 225 -6.84 22.86 -8.10
CA PHE A 225 -6.55 22.37 -6.76
C PHE A 225 -7.21 23.23 -5.69
N VAL A 226 -7.06 24.56 -5.77
CA VAL A 226 -7.65 25.49 -4.80
C VAL A 226 -9.17 25.38 -4.77
N SER A 227 -9.83 25.27 -5.93
CA SER A 227 -11.28 25.07 -6.01
C SER A 227 -11.70 23.75 -5.37
N SER A 228 -11.01 22.66 -5.69
CA SER A 228 -11.34 21.32 -5.20
C SER A 228 -11.12 21.20 -3.69
N LEU A 229 -10.07 21.84 -3.15
CA LEU A 229 -9.85 21.91 -1.71
C LEU A 229 -10.93 22.73 -1.00
N LYS A 230 -11.39 23.85 -1.58
CA LYS A 230 -12.51 24.61 -1.04
C LYS A 230 -13.78 23.76 -1.00
N GLU A 231 -14.08 23.05 -2.09
CA GLU A 231 -15.23 22.16 -2.17
C GLU A 231 -15.16 21.02 -1.15
N PHE A 232 -13.97 20.44 -0.94
CA PHE A 232 -13.77 19.41 0.07
C PHE A 232 -14.05 19.94 1.48
N ILE A 233 -13.52 21.12 1.81
CA ILE A 233 -13.74 21.76 3.12
C ILE A 233 -15.22 22.12 3.33
N SER A 234 -15.92 22.59 2.30
CA SER A 234 -17.36 22.88 2.35
C SER A 234 -18.25 21.64 2.21
N LYS A 235 -17.67 20.42 2.17
CA LYS A 235 -18.38 19.15 1.99
C LYS A 235 -19.22 19.08 0.70
N SER A 236 -18.83 19.83 -0.32
CA SER A 236 -19.47 19.88 -1.63
C SER A 236 -18.71 19.12 -2.71
N PHE A 237 -17.48 18.67 -2.44
CA PHE A 237 -16.71 17.84 -3.37
C PHE A 237 -17.45 16.53 -3.65
N ARG A 238 -17.65 16.20 -4.93
CA ARG A 238 -18.36 14.99 -5.35
C ARG A 238 -17.46 14.08 -6.16
N VAL A 239 -17.30 12.85 -5.69
CA VAL A 239 -16.70 11.78 -6.47
C VAL A 239 -17.68 11.41 -7.58
N SER A 240 -17.23 11.49 -8.83
CA SER A 240 -18.04 11.10 -9.97
C SER A 240 -18.29 9.59 -9.94
N THR A 241 -19.57 9.19 -9.97
CA THR A 241 -19.99 7.79 -9.97
C THR A 241 -20.00 7.22 -11.40
N LYS A 242 -18.99 7.57 -12.22
CA LYS A 242 -18.96 7.12 -13.63
C LYS A 242 -18.89 5.60 -13.75
N ASP A 243 -18.40 4.90 -12.73
CA ASP A 243 -18.30 3.45 -12.68
C ASP A 243 -19.42 2.82 -11.82
N GLY A 244 -20.68 3.13 -12.14
CA GLY A 244 -21.86 2.51 -11.52
C GLY A 244 -22.09 1.03 -11.90
N GLY A 245 -21.11 0.39 -12.55
CA GLY A 245 -21.16 -1.03 -12.88
C GLY A 245 -21.03 -1.87 -11.62
N GLY A 246 -21.92 -2.86 -11.45
CA GLY A 246 -21.77 -3.85 -10.39
C GLY A 246 -20.38 -4.50 -10.46
N CYS A 247 -19.74 -4.71 -9.31
CA CYS A 247 -18.37 -5.21 -9.28
C CYS A 247 -18.30 -6.68 -9.73
N GLN A 248 -17.71 -6.93 -10.89
CA GLN A 248 -17.49 -8.26 -11.43
C GLN A 248 -16.18 -8.86 -10.92
N VAL A 249 -16.03 -10.17 -11.08
CA VAL A 249 -14.76 -10.86 -10.75
C VAL A 249 -13.63 -10.39 -11.67
N ALA A 250 -13.93 -10.04 -12.92
CA ALA A 250 -12.97 -9.49 -13.86
C ALA A 250 -12.29 -8.22 -13.32
N ASP A 251 -13.04 -7.35 -12.64
CA ASP A 251 -12.52 -6.13 -12.00
C ASP A 251 -11.55 -6.40 -10.84
N SER A 252 -11.42 -7.67 -10.43
CA SER A 252 -10.49 -8.09 -9.37
C SER A 252 -9.16 -8.60 -9.91
N VAL A 253 -9.04 -8.74 -11.24
CA VAL A 253 -7.83 -9.23 -11.89
C VAL A 253 -7.03 -8.04 -12.38
N VAL A 254 -5.76 -7.99 -11.98
CA VAL A 254 -4.80 -7.03 -12.53
C VAL A 254 -4.20 -7.65 -13.78
N ASP A 255 -4.33 -6.93 -14.90
CA ASP A 255 -3.76 -7.34 -16.17
C ASP A 255 -2.23 -7.49 -16.09
N ASN A 256 -1.72 -8.57 -16.66
CA ASN A 256 -0.28 -8.76 -16.77
C ASN A 256 0.25 -8.01 -18.00
N LEU A 257 0.60 -6.74 -17.79
CA LEU A 257 1.20 -5.90 -18.83
C LEU A 257 2.71 -6.13 -19.00
N GLY A 258 3.29 -7.16 -18.37
CA GLY A 258 4.72 -7.48 -18.48
C GLY A 258 5.17 -7.68 -19.93
N ILE A 259 4.30 -8.26 -20.76
CA ILE A 259 4.55 -8.43 -22.19
C ILE A 259 4.79 -7.10 -22.92
N LEU A 260 4.16 -6.00 -22.48
CA LEU A 260 4.37 -4.68 -23.09
C LEU A 260 5.80 -4.17 -22.86
N ASN A 261 6.40 -4.48 -21.71
CA ASN A 261 7.79 -4.14 -21.44
C ASN A 261 8.74 -4.97 -22.33
N GLU A 262 8.42 -6.23 -22.57
CA GLU A 262 9.19 -7.08 -23.48
C GLU A 262 9.07 -6.61 -24.93
N ILE A 263 7.87 -6.23 -25.36
CA ILE A 263 7.63 -5.62 -26.68
C ILE A 263 8.42 -4.31 -26.80
N LYS A 264 8.42 -3.47 -25.77
CA LYS A 264 9.19 -2.22 -25.77
C LYS A 264 10.69 -2.46 -25.89
N ARG A 265 11.25 -3.39 -25.13
CA ARG A 265 12.66 -3.79 -25.23
C ARG A 265 12.99 -4.35 -26.62
N ALA A 266 12.14 -5.24 -27.14
CA ALA A 266 12.32 -5.82 -28.47
C ALA A 266 12.23 -4.76 -29.58
N TYR A 267 11.39 -3.73 -29.41
CA TYR A 267 11.33 -2.58 -30.30
C TYR A 267 12.62 -1.73 -30.28
N GLU A 268 13.21 -1.53 -29.09
CA GLU A 268 14.48 -0.82 -28.94
C GLU A 268 15.64 -1.56 -29.62
N GLU A 269 15.63 -2.90 -29.58
CA GLU A 269 16.62 -3.77 -30.22
C GLU A 269 16.37 -4.01 -31.72
N ALA A 270 15.19 -3.65 -32.23
CA ALA A 270 14.80 -3.91 -33.61
C ALA A 270 15.58 -3.04 -34.61
N ARG A 271 16.20 -3.70 -35.60
CA ARG A 271 16.90 -3.02 -36.72
C ARG A 271 15.94 -2.21 -37.61
N ASP A 272 14.72 -2.70 -37.81
CA ASP A 272 13.67 -2.03 -38.58
C ASP A 272 12.42 -1.81 -37.70
N LYS A 273 12.32 -0.59 -37.17
CA LYS A 273 11.24 -0.17 -36.28
C LYS A 273 9.87 -0.16 -36.96
N LYS A 274 9.81 0.19 -38.26
CA LYS A 274 8.53 0.23 -39.00
C LYS A 274 8.00 -1.18 -39.22
N ARG A 275 8.86 -2.11 -39.61
CA ARG A 275 8.49 -3.52 -39.79
C ARG A 275 8.11 -4.19 -38.46
N PHE A 276 8.81 -3.85 -37.37
CA PHE A 276 8.44 -4.33 -36.04
C PHE A 276 7.01 -3.88 -35.66
N VAL A 277 6.71 -2.59 -35.78
CA VAL A 277 5.37 -2.06 -35.49
C VAL A 277 4.30 -2.72 -36.35
N SER A 278 4.53 -2.86 -37.67
CA SER A 278 3.58 -3.54 -38.57
C SER A 278 3.24 -4.95 -38.09
N ARG A 279 4.24 -5.72 -37.66
CA ARG A 279 4.03 -7.10 -37.15
C ARG A 279 3.25 -7.14 -35.84
N ILE A 280 3.53 -6.22 -34.93
CA ILE A 280 2.77 -6.14 -33.67
C ILE A 280 1.32 -5.72 -33.96
N THR A 281 1.09 -4.78 -34.87
CA THR A 281 -0.26 -4.38 -35.29
C THR A 281 -1.01 -5.54 -35.93
N GLU A 282 -0.39 -6.27 -36.86
CA GLU A 282 -0.99 -7.47 -37.47
C GLU A 282 -1.37 -8.51 -36.41
N PHE A 283 -0.46 -8.81 -35.48
CA PHE A 283 -0.71 -9.74 -34.38
C PHE A 283 -1.89 -9.29 -33.50
N VAL A 284 -1.96 -8.01 -33.14
CA VAL A 284 -3.08 -7.47 -32.35
C VAL A 284 -4.40 -7.54 -33.13
N MET A 285 -4.38 -7.25 -34.43
CA MET A 285 -5.57 -7.35 -35.29
C MET A 285 -6.04 -8.79 -35.50
N GLU A 286 -5.14 -9.77 -35.44
CA GLU A 286 -5.51 -11.20 -35.50
C GLU A 286 -6.12 -11.71 -34.19
N LEU A 287 -5.73 -11.14 -33.05
CA LEU A 287 -6.31 -11.48 -31.74
C LEU A 287 -7.75 -10.95 -31.55
N ASP A 288 -8.14 -9.94 -32.31
CA ASP A 288 -9.48 -9.32 -32.25
C ASP A 288 -10.52 -10.03 -33.15
N LYS A 289 -10.14 -11.17 -33.73
CA LYS A 289 -10.98 -12.05 -34.57
C LYS A 289 -11.35 -13.34 -33.83
#